data_AF-A0A4S5DAT1-F1
#
_entry.id   AF-A0A4S5DAT1-F1
#
_cell.length_a   1.000
_cell.length_b   1.000
_cell.length_c   1.000
_cell.angle_alpha   90.00
_cell.angle_beta   90.00
_cell.angle_gamma   90.00
#
_symmetry.space_group_name_H-M   'P 1'
#
loop_
_entity.id
_entity.type
_entity.pdbx_description
1 polymer ?
#
loop_
_entity_poly.entity_id
_entity_poly.type
_entity_poly.pdbx_seq_one_letter_code
_entity_poly.pdbx_strand_id
1 'polypeptide(L)'
;MAKYCITGANHNGAEDHRASEFNVWERKLNNDKTKWVWGHVGKKSLDYVASLLAKGHEVVSGEEGKDTITPGAPIEIVLRIAKNDENFKITDLPEF
;
A
#
# COMPACT_ATOMS: atom_id res chain seq x y z
N MET A 1 -14.15 2.27 6.97
CA MET A 1 -12.81 1.78 6.58
C MET A 1 -12.89 1.24 5.16
N ALA A 2 -12.07 1.74 4.24
CA ALA A 2 -12.00 1.23 2.87
C ALA A 2 -10.86 0.20 2.74
N LYS A 3 -10.93 -0.63 1.70
CA LYS A 3 -9.93 -1.66 1.39
C LYS A 3 -9.28 -1.33 0.06
N TYR A 4 -7.95 -1.30 0.02
CA TYR A 4 -7.14 -1.00 -1.16
C TYR A 4 -6.24 -2.17 -1.50
N CYS A 5 -5.89 -2.29 -2.78
CA CYS A 5 -4.99 -3.32 -3.31
C CYS A 5 -3.90 -2.69 -4.16
N ILE A 6 -2.67 -3.18 -4.03
CA ILE A 6 -1.51 -2.77 -4.82
C ILE A 6 -1.03 -3.94 -5.69
N THR A 7 -1.03 -3.76 -7.02
CA THR A 7 -0.73 -4.85 -7.96
C THR A 7 0.59 -4.73 -8.72
N GLY A 8 1.30 -3.61 -8.56
CA GLY A 8 2.58 -3.42 -9.23
C GLY A 8 3.30 -2.17 -8.77
N ALA A 9 4.61 -2.14 -8.99
CA ALA A 9 5.48 -1.01 -8.71
C ALA A 9 6.22 -0.59 -9.99
N ASN A 10 6.31 0.71 -10.21
CA ASN A 10 7.08 1.32 -11.27
C ASN A 10 8.17 2.18 -10.62
N HIS A 11 9.42 1.77 -10.77
CA HIS A 11 10.57 2.44 -10.15
C HIS A 11 11.02 3.70 -10.92
N ASN A 12 10.41 4.01 -12.08
CA ASN A 12 10.72 5.19 -12.92
C ASN A 12 12.22 5.38 -13.23
N GLY A 13 12.99 4.29 -13.25
CA GLY A 13 14.43 4.33 -13.51
C GLY A 13 15.26 5.02 -12.40
N ALA A 14 14.67 5.30 -11.24
CA ALA A 14 15.39 5.85 -10.10
C ALA A 14 16.20 4.76 -9.39
N GLU A 15 17.44 5.06 -9.01
CA GLU A 15 18.20 4.22 -8.07
C GLU A 15 17.54 4.17 -6.68
N ASP A 16 16.75 5.21 -6.36
CA ASP A 16 15.97 5.26 -5.13
C ASP A 16 14.57 4.69 -5.34
N HIS A 17 14.36 3.45 -4.90
CA HIS A 17 13.06 2.77 -4.94
C HIS A 17 11.96 3.49 -4.13
N ARG A 18 12.26 4.49 -3.30
CA ARG A 18 11.24 5.31 -2.62
C ARG A 18 10.48 6.21 -3.59
N ALA A 19 11.05 6.50 -4.76
CA ALA A 19 10.37 7.23 -5.84
C ALA A 19 9.39 6.36 -6.66
N SER A 20 9.17 5.12 -6.24
CA SER A 20 8.28 4.20 -6.96
C SER A 20 6.84 4.67 -6.93
N GLU A 21 6.16 4.47 -8.05
CA GLU A 21 4.72 4.56 -8.14
C GLU A 21 4.10 3.17 -8.12
N PHE A 22 2.91 3.05 -7.54
CA PHE A 22 2.20 1.80 -7.34
C PHE A 22 0.87 1.86 -8.07
N ASN A 23 0.48 0.78 -8.76
CA ASN A 23 -0.89 0.65 -9.28
C ASN A 23 -1.82 0.39 -8.09
N VAL A 24 -2.71 1.34 -7.80
CA VAL A 24 -3.64 1.27 -6.67
C VAL A 24 -5.07 1.04 -7.13
N TRP A 25 -5.74 0.16 -6.41
CA TRP A 25 -7.14 -0.20 -6.61
C TRP A 25 -7.92 -0.05 -5.31
N GLU A 26 -9.17 0.39 -5.40
CA GLU A 26 -10.07 0.52 -4.26
C GLU A 26 -11.20 -0.49 -4.38
N ARG A 27 -11.52 -1.19 -3.29
CA ARG A 27 -12.68 -2.07 -3.24
C ARG A 27 -13.93 -1.20 -3.07
N LYS A 28 -14.73 -1.13 -4.12
CA LYS A 28 -15.99 -0.37 -4.15
C LYS A 28 -17.13 -1.24 -4.66
N LEU A 29 -18.36 -0.84 -4.39
CA LEU A 29 -19.50 -1.47 -5.03
C LEU A 29 -19.58 -1.04 -6.49
N ASN A 30 -20.01 -1.95 -7.38
CA ASN A 30 -20.35 -1.60 -8.76
C ASN A 30 -21.50 -0.58 -8.80
N ASN A 31 -21.78 -0.02 -9.98
CA ASN A 31 -22.81 1.03 -10.14
C ASN A 31 -24.18 0.61 -9.60
N ASP A 32 -24.54 -0.67 -9.76
CA ASP A 32 -25.81 -1.24 -9.30
C ASP A 32 -25.82 -1.56 -7.79
N LYS A 33 -24.70 -1.35 -7.08
CA LYS A 33 -24.53 -1.63 -5.66
C LYS A 33 -24.73 -3.10 -5.25
N THR A 34 -24.57 -4.02 -6.18
CA THR A 34 -24.83 -5.46 -5.99
C THR A 34 -23.58 -6.29 -5.77
N LYS A 35 -22.41 -5.83 -6.23
CA LYS A 35 -21.16 -6.60 -6.18
C LYS A 35 -19.99 -5.72 -5.83
N TRP A 36 -19.09 -6.23 -4.99
CA TRP A 36 -17.79 -5.61 -4.75
C TRP A 36 -16.88 -5.82 -5.95
N VAL A 37 -16.27 -4.74 -6.41
CA VAL A 37 -15.33 -4.71 -7.53
C VAL A 37 -14.11 -3.89 -7.15
N TRP A 38 -13.01 -4.13 -7.84
CA TRP A 38 -11.82 -3.30 -7.73
C TRP A 38 -11.89 -2.16 -8.74
N GLY A 39 -11.99 -0.94 -8.24
CA GLY A 39 -11.91 0.27 -9.06
C GLY A 39 -10.47 0.74 -9.18
N HIS A 40 -9.99 0.96 -10.40
CA HIS A 40 -8.66 1.52 -10.61
C HIS A 40 -8.61 2.97 -10.11
N VAL A 41 -7.72 3.25 -9.16
CA VAL A 41 -7.46 4.59 -8.60
C VAL A 41 -6.34 5.29 -9.38
N GLY A 42 -5.48 4.52 -10.04
CA GLY A 42 -4.34 4.99 -10.82
C GLY A 42 -3.00 4.65 -10.17
N LYS A 43 -1.93 5.11 -10.83
CA LYS A 43 -0.56 5.08 -10.30
C LYS A 43 -0.41 6.11 -9.18
N LYS A 44 0.11 5.71 -8.02
CA LYS A 44 0.23 6.54 -6.82
C LYS A 44 1.59 6.37 -6.16
N SER A 45 2.11 7.41 -5.53
CA SER A 45 3.38 7.37 -4.81
C SER A 45 3.31 6.53 -3.52
N LEU A 46 4.47 6.21 -2.96
CA LEU A 46 4.59 5.63 -1.63
C LEU A 46 3.86 6.47 -0.56
N ASP A 47 3.98 7.80 -0.60
CA ASP A 47 3.33 8.69 0.37
C ASP A 47 1.81 8.56 0.36
N TYR A 48 1.22 8.37 -0.82
CA TYR A 48 -0.22 8.13 -0.93
C TYR A 48 -0.61 6.83 -0.22
N VAL A 49 0.11 5.73 -0.49
CA VAL A 49 -0.10 4.43 0.17
C VAL A 49 0.08 4.55 1.68
N ALA A 50 1.12 5.26 2.12
CA ALA A 50 1.39 5.50 3.52
C ALA A 50 0.25 6.26 4.20
N SER A 51 -0.32 7.26 3.51
CA SER A 51 -1.46 8.02 4.02
C SER A 51 -2.73 7.16 4.17
N LEU A 52 -2.93 6.14 3.34
CA LEU A 52 -4.06 5.22 3.46
C LEU A 52 -3.93 4.40 4.75
N LEU A 53 -2.73 3.85 4.99
CA LEU A 53 -2.42 3.07 6.19
C LEU A 53 -2.54 3.93 7.45
N ALA A 54 -2.02 5.16 7.44
CA ALA A 54 -2.14 6.10 8.56
C ALA A 54 -3.59 6.50 8.89
N LYS A 55 -4.50 6.50 7.89
CA LYS A 55 -5.94 6.70 8.07
C LYS A 55 -6.68 5.44 8.53
N GLY A 56 -5.97 4.35 8.78
CA GLY A 56 -6.53 3.07 9.21
C GLY A 56 -7.21 2.28 8.10
N HIS A 57 -6.97 2.58 6.82
CA HIS A 57 -7.49 1.76 5.72
C HIS A 57 -6.72 0.43 5.62
N GLU A 58 -7.42 -0.62 5.18
CA GLU A 58 -6.77 -1.90 4.90
C GLU A 58 -6.09 -1.79 3.53
N VAL A 59 -4.78 -2.04 3.46
CA VAL A 59 -4.03 -2.09 2.21
C VAL A 59 -3.41 -3.47 2.08
N VAL A 60 -3.61 -4.12 0.94
CA VAL A 60 -3.06 -5.46 0.64
C VAL A 60 -2.27 -5.42 -0.66
N SER A 61 -1.33 -6.35 -0.84
CA SER A 61 -0.77 -6.65 -2.15
C SER A 61 -1.82 -7.40 -2.98
N GLY A 62 -1.57 -7.53 -4.28
CA GLY A 62 -2.36 -8.40 -5.12
C GLY A 62 -1.72 -8.64 -6.47
N GLU A 63 -2.31 -9.57 -7.19
CA GLU A 63 -1.93 -9.91 -8.56
C GLU A 63 -3.04 -9.49 -9.51
N GLU A 64 -2.67 -8.82 -10.60
CA GLU A 64 -3.58 -8.41 -11.67
C GLU A 64 -3.70 -9.56 -12.68
N GLY A 65 -4.88 -10.18 -12.74
CA GLY A 65 -5.25 -11.11 -13.81
C GLY A 65 -5.93 -10.38 -14.98
N LYS A 66 -6.39 -11.14 -15.99
CA LYS A 66 -7.01 -10.55 -17.20
C LYS A 66 -8.19 -9.61 -16.90
N ASP A 67 -9.04 -9.98 -15.94
CA ASP A 67 -10.27 -9.24 -15.59
C ASP A 67 -10.52 -9.15 -14.08
N THR A 68 -9.55 -9.59 -13.26
CA THR A 68 -9.73 -9.71 -11.81
C THR A 68 -8.45 -9.36 -11.07
N ILE A 69 -8.60 -8.99 -9.81
CA ILE A 69 -7.47 -8.78 -8.90
C ILE A 69 -7.61 -9.77 -7.76
N THR A 70 -6.56 -10.57 -7.60
CA THR A 70 -6.46 -11.54 -6.51
C THR A 70 -5.71 -10.89 -5.35
N PRO A 71 -6.37 -10.63 -4.21
CA PRO A 71 -5.71 -10.04 -3.05
C PRO A 71 -4.69 -11.01 -2.44
N GLY A 72 -3.56 -10.46 -2.00
CA GLY A 72 -2.48 -11.16 -1.34
C GLY A 72 -2.36 -10.76 0.13
N ALA A 73 -1.12 -10.52 0.56
CA ALA A 73 -0.78 -10.24 1.95
C ALA A 73 -1.07 -8.78 2.34
N PRO A 74 -1.30 -8.49 3.63
CA PRO A 74 -1.33 -7.13 4.14
C PRO A 74 -0.06 -6.36 3.82
N ILE A 75 -0.22 -5.06 3.51
CA ILE A 75 0.88 -4.11 3.36
C ILE A 75 0.96 -3.28 4.63
N GLU A 76 2.17 -3.11 5.14
CA GLU A 76 2.46 -2.40 6.37
C GLU A 76 3.54 -1.34 6.13
N ILE A 77 3.50 -0.25 6.89
CA ILE A 77 4.63 0.70 6.96
C ILE A 77 5.55 0.23 8.07
N VAL A 78 6.82 0.02 7.73
CA VAL A 78 7.86 -0.23 8.73
C VAL A 78 8.76 1.00 8.79
N LEU A 79 8.76 1.69 9.93
CA LEU A 79 9.79 2.67 10.25
C LEU A 79 11.07 1.90 10.62
N ARG A 80 12.21 2.28 10.02
CA ARG A 80 13.53 1.68 10.28
C ARG A 80 14.54 2.77 10.58
N ILE A 81 15.41 2.54 11.56
CA ILE A 81 16.52 3.44 11.88
C ILE A 81 17.71 3.04 11.00
N ALA A 82 18.15 3.94 10.11
CA ALA A 82 19.06 3.61 9.00
C ALA A 82 20.52 3.34 9.40
N LYS A 83 20.87 3.49 10.67
CA LYS A 83 22.20 3.19 11.22
C LYS A 83 22.08 3.07 12.73
N ASN A 84 22.39 1.90 13.25
CA ASN A 84 23.08 1.73 14.52
C ASN A 84 23.54 0.28 14.57
N ASP A 85 24.79 0.06 14.96
CA ASP A 85 25.31 -1.23 15.44
C ASP A 85 24.58 -1.71 16.72
N GLU A 86 23.43 -1.12 17.03
CA GLU A 86 22.65 -1.33 18.24
C GLU A 86 21.20 -1.61 17.84
N ASN A 87 20.69 -2.75 18.30
CA ASN A 87 19.34 -3.25 18.07
C ASN A 87 18.29 -2.41 18.82
N PHE A 88 18.11 -1.14 18.47
CA PHE A 88 17.06 -0.30 19.03
C PHE A 88 15.72 -0.56 18.34
N LYS A 89 14.74 -1.07 19.10
CA LYS A 89 13.36 -1.19 18.61
C LYS A 89 12.64 0.13 18.81
N ILE A 90 11.76 0.48 17.87
CA ILE A 90 10.91 1.67 17.96
C ILE A 90 10.01 1.63 19.22
N THR A 91 9.63 0.42 19.66
CA THR A 91 8.88 0.21 20.90
C THR A 91 9.62 0.65 22.15
N ASP A 92 10.94 0.83 22.06
CA ASP A 92 11.79 1.21 23.20
C ASP A 92 11.99 2.73 23.24
N LEU A 93 11.38 3.49 22.31
CA LEU A 93 11.33 4.94 22.39
C LEU A 93 10.49 5.39 23.59
N PRO A 94 10.91 6.43 24.32
CA PRO A 94 10.14 6.93 25.46
C PRO A 94 8.76 7.41 25.01
N GLU A 95 7.75 7.14 25.83
CA GLU A 95 6.40 7.67 25.66
C GLU A 95 6.41 9.19 25.84
N PHE A 96 5.59 9.91 25.07
CA PHE A 96 5.37 11.35 25.21
C PHE A 96 4.02 11.64 25.86
#